data_AF-A0A418US89-F1
#
_entry.id   AF-A0A418US89-F1
#
_cell.length_a   1.000
_cell.length_b   1.000
_cell.length_c   1.000
_cell.angle_alpha   90.00
_cell.angle_beta   90.00
_cell.angle_gamma   90.00
#
_symmetry.space_group_name_H-M   'P 1'
#
loop_
_entity.id
_entity.type
_entity.pdbx_description
1 polymer ?
#
loop_
_entity_poly.entity_id
_entity_poly.type
_entity_poly.pdbx_seq_one_letter_code
_entity_poly.pdbx_strand_id
1 'polypeptide(L)'
;MATVEETVNAIISTGSWDERVAQMRLVAQRHGTAEHTRIYAEVANQVYVPHLAPDLAYVHSMDFYELSTFQASYRATLEATQGFTDMSQETVTRALLDQPRSLLTFRTVLGLLTKELASATTLVSSSSSPRRVSPGVIEGMERHGTRPSEDTAMTLALTIVKAMDGTLFGDPPDGLRTKQDKFDTRDGWATAAALARDGGTARDKAHRFERLRAESVRLGGVPLVGVLAGLGWARVNDTLGPVIRDTDGRVFTLSNLTQMLTVSPFPQLIGAAPA
;
A
#
# COMPACT_ATOMS: atom_id res chain seq x y z
N MET A 1 -10.75 19.21 51.17
CA MET A 1 -9.88 18.22 50.49
C MET A 1 -10.25 18.24 49.03
N ALA A 2 -9.29 18.17 48.13
CA ALA A 2 -9.58 18.02 46.69
C ALA A 2 -10.27 16.68 46.47
N THR A 3 -11.16 16.60 45.49
CA THR A 3 -11.77 15.34 45.08
C THR A 3 -10.79 14.52 44.23
N VAL A 4 -11.02 13.21 44.12
CA VAL A 4 -10.24 12.33 43.23
C VAL A 4 -10.23 12.87 41.79
N GLU A 5 -11.38 13.35 41.31
CA GLU A 5 -11.56 13.87 39.95
C GLU A 5 -10.79 15.19 39.72
N GLU A 6 -10.84 16.13 40.67
CA GLU A 6 -10.05 17.36 40.61
C GLU A 6 -8.55 17.07 40.57
N THR A 7 -8.08 16.11 41.37
CA THR A 7 -6.66 15.72 41.39
C THR A 7 -6.23 15.04 40.10
N VAL A 8 -7.04 14.13 39.54
CA VAL A 8 -6.78 13.51 38.23
C VAL A 8 -6.70 14.59 37.15
N ASN A 9 -7.69 15.49 37.08
CA ASN A 9 -7.73 16.58 36.11
C ASN A 9 -6.49 17.49 36.21
N ALA A 10 -6.07 17.84 37.43
CA ALA A 10 -4.87 18.65 37.64
C ALA A 10 -3.57 17.95 37.20
N ILE A 11 -3.51 16.61 37.26
CA ILE A 11 -2.35 15.81 36.81
C ILE A 11 -2.32 15.70 35.28
N ILE A 12 -3.47 15.49 34.64
CA ILE A 12 -3.54 15.31 33.18
C ILE A 12 -3.38 16.64 32.43
N SER A 13 -3.83 17.76 33.01
CA SER A 13 -3.81 19.08 32.38
C SER A 13 -2.46 19.81 32.47
N THR A 14 -1.42 19.20 33.03
CA THR A 14 -0.08 19.82 33.16
C THR A 14 0.59 20.00 31.80
N GLY A 15 1.31 21.11 31.61
CA GLY A 15 1.99 21.43 30.34
C GLY A 15 3.35 20.75 30.17
N SER A 16 3.95 20.25 31.25
CA SER A 16 5.24 19.55 31.20
C SER A 16 5.28 18.28 32.05
N TRP A 17 6.29 17.44 31.78
CA TRP A 17 6.55 16.24 32.56
C TRP A 17 6.91 16.54 34.02
N ASP A 18 7.70 17.60 34.26
CA ASP A 18 8.12 17.98 35.61
C ASP A 18 6.92 18.48 36.44
N GLU A 19 6.01 19.24 35.83
CA GLU A 19 4.75 19.65 36.47
C GLU A 19 3.87 18.45 36.80
N ARG A 20 3.78 17.46 35.91
CA ARG A 20 3.03 16.22 36.16
C ARG A 20 3.62 15.45 37.33
N VAL A 21 4.94 15.31 37.38
CA VAL A 21 5.65 14.67 38.50
C VAL A 21 5.39 15.42 39.81
N ALA A 22 5.41 16.76 39.78
CA ALA A 22 5.08 17.57 40.94
C ALA A 22 3.64 17.34 41.42
N GLN A 23 2.65 17.32 40.52
CA GLN A 23 1.25 17.04 40.89
C GLN A 23 1.05 15.61 41.42
N MET A 24 1.71 14.62 40.82
CA MET A 24 1.67 13.23 41.29
C MET A 24 2.19 13.08 42.73
N ARG A 25 3.23 13.84 43.11
CA ARG A 25 3.77 13.84 44.48
C ARG A 25 2.81 14.44 45.52
N LEU A 26 1.90 15.31 45.09
CA LEU A 26 0.92 15.93 45.98
C LEU A 26 -0.25 14.99 46.33
N VAL A 27 -0.43 13.87 45.62
CA VAL A 27 -1.50 12.89 45.88
C VAL A 27 -1.44 12.37 47.32
N ALA A 28 -0.25 12.01 47.81
CA ALA A 28 -0.06 11.53 49.18
C ALA A 28 -0.33 12.59 50.26
N GLN A 29 -0.23 13.87 49.91
CA GLN A 29 -0.47 15.00 50.82
C GLN A 29 -1.95 15.42 50.82
N ARG A 30 -2.67 15.20 49.71
CA ARG A 30 -4.05 15.66 49.49
C ARG A 30 -5.11 14.58 49.77
N HIS A 31 -4.72 13.30 49.71
CA HIS A 31 -5.63 12.16 49.79
C HIS A 31 -5.17 11.11 50.79
N GLY A 32 -6.12 10.40 51.39
CA GLY A 32 -5.84 9.22 52.21
C GLY A 32 -5.38 8.04 51.36
N THR A 33 -4.65 7.10 51.98
CA THR A 33 -4.06 5.93 51.29
C THR A 33 -5.10 5.07 50.55
N ALA A 34 -6.34 5.03 51.02
CA ALA A 34 -7.45 4.31 50.39
C ALA A 34 -7.80 4.85 48.98
N GLU A 35 -7.47 6.10 48.66
CA GLU A 35 -7.82 6.74 47.38
C GLU A 35 -6.67 6.72 46.36
N HIS A 36 -5.43 6.48 46.80
CA HIS A 36 -4.24 6.59 45.96
C HIS A 36 -4.28 5.64 44.76
N THR A 37 -4.62 4.37 45.01
CA THR A 37 -4.70 3.35 43.94
C THR A 37 -5.69 3.76 42.85
N ARG A 38 -6.83 4.35 43.23
CA ARG A 38 -7.84 4.82 42.27
C ARG A 38 -7.32 6.00 41.45
N ILE A 39 -6.68 6.99 42.09
CA ILE A 39 -6.10 8.15 41.40
C ILE A 39 -5.03 7.70 40.39
N TYR A 40 -4.10 6.84 40.80
CA TYR A 40 -3.03 6.36 39.93
C TYR A 40 -3.57 5.51 38.76
N ALA A 41 -4.55 4.65 39.00
CA ALA A 41 -5.18 3.86 37.94
C ALA A 41 -5.90 4.76 36.91
N GLU A 42 -6.59 5.80 37.36
CA GLU A 42 -7.28 6.72 36.46
C GLU A 42 -6.30 7.52 35.61
N VAL A 43 -5.23 8.06 36.22
CA VAL A 43 -4.14 8.72 35.48
C VAL A 43 -3.48 7.75 34.49
N ALA A 44 -3.22 6.50 34.89
CA ALA A 44 -2.68 5.47 34.02
C ALA A 44 -3.58 5.22 32.80
N ASN A 45 -4.88 5.04 33.02
CA ASN A 45 -5.87 4.77 31.98
C ASN A 45 -6.03 5.92 30.98
N GLN A 46 -5.89 7.17 31.42
CA GLN A 46 -6.08 8.32 30.55
C GLN A 46 -4.80 8.75 29.82
N VAL A 47 -3.63 8.63 30.47
CA VAL A 47 -2.37 9.19 29.95
C VAL A 47 -1.46 8.14 29.35
N TYR A 48 -1.47 6.90 29.85
CA TYR A 48 -0.45 5.91 29.49
C TYR A 48 -1.05 4.77 28.68
N VAL A 49 -2.13 4.16 29.16
CA VAL A 49 -2.79 3.00 28.51
C VAL A 49 -3.16 3.24 27.04
N PRO A 50 -3.67 4.42 26.61
CA PRO A 50 -4.00 4.66 25.20
C PRO A 50 -2.78 4.61 24.27
N HIS A 51 -1.57 4.77 24.82
CA HIS A 51 -0.31 4.77 24.09
C HIS A 51 0.51 3.49 24.29
N LEU A 52 0.03 2.53 25.10
CA LEU A 52 0.64 1.21 25.31
C LEU A 52 0.21 0.20 24.24
N ALA A 53 -0.13 0.66 23.03
CA ALA A 53 -0.38 -0.25 21.91
C ALA A 53 0.88 -1.11 21.66
N PRO A 54 0.75 -2.40 21.34
CA PRO A 54 1.90 -3.23 21.02
C PRO A 54 2.72 -2.55 19.93
N ASP A 55 4.01 -2.30 20.18
CA ASP A 55 4.91 -1.58 19.27
C ASP A 55 5.00 -2.22 17.87
N LEU A 56 4.57 -3.48 17.73
CA LEU A 56 4.41 -4.18 16.44
C LEU A 56 3.38 -3.54 15.50
N ALA A 57 2.50 -2.68 16.01
CA ALA A 57 1.52 -1.94 15.21
C ALA A 57 2.11 -0.71 14.51
N TYR A 58 3.34 -0.31 14.85
CA TYR A 58 3.98 0.89 14.31
C TYR A 58 5.19 0.54 13.47
N VAL A 59 5.23 1.08 12.26
CA VAL A 59 6.41 1.10 11.41
C VAL A 59 6.85 2.54 11.24
N HIS A 60 8.15 2.79 11.23
CA HIS A 60 8.65 4.11 10.83
C HIS A 60 8.18 4.40 9.41
N SER A 61 7.54 5.55 9.22
CA SER A 61 7.19 6.05 7.90
C SER A 61 8.48 6.19 7.08
N MET A 62 8.47 5.62 5.88
CA MET A 62 9.54 5.80 4.91
C MET A 62 8.92 6.03 3.55
N ASP A 63 9.23 7.17 2.91
CA ASP A 63 8.73 7.55 1.58
C ASP A 63 8.86 6.43 0.54
N PHE A 64 9.90 5.60 0.66
CA PHE A 64 10.14 4.47 -0.23
C PHE A 64 8.99 3.44 -0.24
N TYR A 65 8.32 3.23 0.89
CA TYR A 65 7.20 2.30 1.01
C TYR A 65 5.84 2.95 0.72
N GLU A 66 5.83 4.25 0.45
CA GLU A 66 4.61 4.98 0.13
C GLU A 66 4.13 4.70 -1.29
N LEU A 67 2.80 4.73 -1.45
CA LEU A 67 2.13 4.47 -2.73
C LEU A 67 2.63 5.42 -3.83
N SER A 68 2.90 6.68 -3.49
CA SER A 68 3.39 7.70 -4.44
C SER A 68 4.71 7.29 -5.10
N THR A 69 5.63 6.72 -4.33
CA THR A 69 6.94 6.25 -4.83
C THR A 69 6.75 5.10 -5.82
N PHE A 70 5.93 4.11 -5.47
CA PHE A 70 5.65 3.00 -6.38
C PHE A 70 4.92 3.47 -7.65
N GLN A 71 3.94 4.37 -7.53
CA GLN A 71 3.22 4.92 -8.68
C GLN A 71 4.13 5.66 -9.66
N ALA A 72 5.11 6.41 -9.16
CA ALA A 72 6.09 7.09 -10.00
C ALA A 72 6.97 6.08 -10.77
N SER A 73 7.46 5.04 -10.08
CA SER A 73 8.18 3.92 -10.72
C SER A 73 7.32 3.22 -11.78
N TYR A 74 6.07 2.91 -11.44
CA TYR A 74 5.14 2.19 -12.31
C TYR A 74 4.82 2.98 -13.58
N ARG A 75 4.55 4.28 -13.46
CA ARG A 75 4.27 5.15 -14.61
C ARG A 75 5.45 5.21 -15.58
N ALA A 76 6.66 5.42 -15.07
CA ALA A 76 7.84 5.46 -15.91
C ALA A 76 8.12 4.12 -16.59
N THR A 77 7.83 3.02 -15.89
CA THR A 77 7.93 1.67 -16.46
C THR A 77 6.93 1.46 -17.60
N LEU A 78 5.67 1.86 -17.39
CA LEU A 78 4.64 1.79 -18.44
C LEU A 78 5.03 2.62 -19.67
N GLU A 79 5.52 3.85 -19.47
CA GLU A 79 5.94 4.72 -20.57
C GLU A 79 7.10 4.09 -21.36
N ALA A 80 8.15 3.64 -20.67
CA ALA A 80 9.33 3.06 -21.32
C ALA A 80 9.05 1.76 -22.07
N THR A 81 8.04 0.98 -21.64
CA THR A 81 7.73 -0.36 -22.19
C THR A 81 6.46 -0.38 -23.05
N GLN A 82 5.89 0.80 -23.35
CA GLN A 82 4.62 0.96 -24.05
C GLN A 82 3.45 0.19 -23.39
N GLY A 83 3.45 0.17 -22.06
CA GLY A 83 2.47 -0.57 -21.26
C GLY A 83 2.75 -2.07 -21.22
N PHE A 84 4.02 -2.44 -21.04
CA PHE A 84 4.54 -3.82 -21.05
C PHE A 84 4.40 -4.56 -22.38
N THR A 85 4.12 -3.86 -23.49
CA THR A 85 4.04 -4.50 -24.82
C THR A 85 5.40 -4.70 -25.46
N ASP A 86 6.36 -3.81 -25.20
CA ASP A 86 7.76 -3.98 -25.57
C ASP A 86 8.60 -4.26 -24.33
N MET A 87 8.90 -5.54 -24.15
CA MET A 87 9.72 -6.07 -23.07
C MET A 87 11.00 -6.72 -23.59
N SER A 88 11.51 -6.22 -24.72
CA SER A 88 12.83 -6.62 -25.22
C SER A 88 13.94 -6.27 -24.21
N GLN A 89 15.04 -7.02 -24.22
CA GLN A 89 16.18 -6.74 -23.35
C GLN A 89 16.71 -5.31 -23.57
N GLU A 90 16.71 -4.82 -24.81
CA GLU A 90 17.12 -3.46 -25.16
C GLU A 90 16.23 -2.41 -24.48
N THR A 91 14.91 -2.55 -24.61
CA THR A 91 13.94 -1.62 -24.02
C THR A 91 14.03 -1.61 -22.50
N VAL A 92 14.14 -2.78 -21.86
CA VAL A 92 14.33 -2.86 -20.39
C VAL A 92 15.67 -2.25 -19.97
N THR A 93 16.74 -2.47 -20.72
CA THR A 93 18.06 -1.87 -20.42
C THR A 93 17.98 -0.34 -20.47
N ARG A 94 17.36 0.22 -21.51
CA ARG A 94 17.15 1.66 -21.65
C ARG A 94 16.32 2.22 -20.51
N ALA A 95 15.21 1.55 -20.16
CA ALA A 95 14.36 1.94 -19.04
C ALA A 95 15.13 2.02 -17.71
N LEU A 96 16.04 1.08 -17.45
CA LEU A 96 16.87 1.06 -16.24
C LEU A 96 17.97 2.12 -16.23
N LEU A 97 18.47 2.52 -17.40
CA LEU A 97 19.47 3.59 -17.53
C LEU A 97 18.86 4.98 -17.39
N ASP A 98 17.71 5.20 -18.01
CA ASP A 98 17.03 6.49 -18.04
C ASP A 98 16.23 6.73 -16.76
N GLN A 99 15.56 5.69 -16.27
CA GLN A 99 14.79 5.73 -15.03
C GLN A 99 15.13 4.53 -14.12
N PRO A 100 16.22 4.59 -13.33
CA PRO A 100 16.67 3.47 -12.49
C PRO A 100 15.62 2.94 -11.51
N ARG A 101 14.73 3.82 -11.04
CA ARG A 101 13.61 3.43 -10.16
C ARG A 101 12.58 2.52 -10.81
N SER A 102 12.56 2.38 -12.15
CA SER A 102 11.71 1.40 -12.85
C SER A 102 12.00 -0.05 -12.42
N LEU A 103 13.21 -0.31 -11.92
CA LEU A 103 13.60 -1.60 -11.35
C LEU A 103 12.64 -2.09 -10.26
N LEU A 104 12.14 -1.16 -9.42
CA LEU A 104 11.18 -1.47 -8.37
C LEU A 104 9.90 -2.10 -8.94
N THR A 105 9.41 -1.57 -10.06
CA THR A 105 8.23 -2.10 -10.74
C THR A 105 8.50 -3.48 -11.31
N PHE A 106 9.59 -3.64 -12.08
CA PHE A 106 9.94 -4.95 -12.66
C PHE A 106 10.11 -6.02 -11.58
N ARG A 107 10.84 -5.70 -10.50
CA ARG A 107 11.06 -6.62 -9.38
C ARG A 107 9.76 -6.99 -8.67
N THR A 108 8.86 -6.03 -8.49
CA THR A 108 7.55 -6.25 -7.84
C THR A 108 6.65 -7.12 -8.71
N VAL A 109 6.60 -6.88 -10.02
CA VAL A 109 5.86 -7.72 -10.97
C VAL A 109 6.40 -9.15 -10.96
N LEU A 110 7.71 -9.35 -10.89
CA LEU A 110 8.33 -10.67 -10.75
C LEU A 110 8.15 -11.30 -9.35
N GLY A 111 7.66 -10.57 -8.36
CA GLY A 111 7.51 -11.09 -6.99
C GLY A 111 8.84 -11.44 -6.31
N LEU A 112 9.94 -10.79 -6.72
CA LEU A 112 11.27 -11.03 -6.16
C LEU A 112 11.61 -10.01 -5.06
N LEU A 113 12.26 -10.48 -4.01
CA LEU A 113 12.93 -9.61 -3.04
C LEU A 113 14.24 -9.09 -3.61
N THR A 114 14.77 -7.99 -3.08
CA THR A 114 16.07 -7.42 -3.50
C THR A 114 17.18 -8.47 -3.54
N LYS A 115 17.29 -9.28 -2.48
CA LYS A 115 18.31 -10.34 -2.37
C LYS A 115 18.08 -11.48 -3.37
N GLU A 116 16.83 -11.79 -3.68
CA GLU A 116 16.48 -12.83 -4.65
C GLU A 116 16.82 -12.37 -6.07
N LEU A 117 16.51 -11.11 -6.41
CA LEU A 117 16.91 -10.54 -7.70
C LEU A 117 18.43 -10.48 -7.83
N ALA A 118 19.15 -10.03 -6.80
CA ALA A 118 20.61 -10.05 -6.77
C ALA A 118 21.16 -11.47 -7.02
N SER A 119 20.58 -12.48 -6.37
CA SER A 119 20.96 -13.88 -6.60
C SER A 119 20.63 -14.34 -8.02
N ALA A 120 19.48 -13.97 -8.56
CA ALA A 120 19.05 -14.35 -9.91
C ALA A 120 20.00 -13.83 -10.99
N THR A 121 20.66 -12.68 -10.79
CA THR A 121 21.64 -12.14 -11.75
C THR A 121 22.85 -13.04 -11.97
N THR A 122 23.15 -13.98 -11.06
CA THR A 122 24.27 -14.92 -11.25
C THR A 122 23.92 -16.05 -12.22
N LEU A 123 22.65 -16.21 -12.57
CA LEU A 123 22.17 -17.26 -13.47
C LEU A 123 22.20 -16.84 -14.94
N VAL A 124 22.43 -15.55 -15.23
CA VAL A 124 22.57 -15.06 -16.60
C VAL A 124 24.05 -14.88 -16.94
N SER A 125 24.45 -15.45 -18.08
CA SER A 125 25.76 -15.20 -18.69
C SER A 125 25.64 -14.01 -19.65
N SER A 126 26.16 -12.84 -19.28
CA SER A 126 26.49 -11.82 -20.27
C SER A 126 27.85 -12.14 -20.89
N SER A 127 28.07 -11.72 -22.13
CA SER A 127 29.19 -12.10 -23.02
C SER A 127 30.60 -11.70 -22.55
N SER A 128 30.80 -11.41 -21.26
CA SER A 128 32.12 -11.09 -20.68
C SER A 128 32.36 -11.56 -19.25
N SER A 129 31.34 -12.08 -18.53
CA SER A 129 31.38 -12.83 -17.24
C SER A 129 30.02 -12.67 -16.55
N PRO A 130 29.51 -13.66 -15.79
CA PRO A 130 28.34 -13.47 -14.96
C PRO A 130 28.64 -12.40 -13.89
N ARG A 131 28.15 -11.18 -14.11
CA ARG A 131 28.40 -10.05 -13.21
C ARG A 131 27.30 -10.02 -12.17
N ARG A 132 27.58 -10.55 -11.00
CA ARG A 132 26.70 -10.46 -9.84
C ARG A 132 26.38 -8.99 -9.55
N VAL A 133 25.11 -8.62 -9.56
CA VAL A 133 24.64 -7.32 -9.07
C VAL A 133 24.38 -7.45 -7.57
N SER A 134 24.98 -6.59 -6.75
CA SER A 134 24.82 -6.66 -5.30
C SER A 134 23.46 -6.10 -4.85
N PRO A 135 22.91 -6.56 -3.71
CA PRO A 135 21.68 -5.97 -3.15
C PRO A 135 21.76 -4.45 -2.96
N GLY A 136 22.93 -3.93 -2.56
CA GLY A 136 23.14 -2.50 -2.36
C GLY A 136 23.04 -1.68 -3.65
N VAL A 137 23.43 -2.24 -4.80
CA VAL A 137 23.22 -1.59 -6.11
C VAL A 137 21.74 -1.51 -6.45
N ILE A 138 21.00 -2.62 -6.25
CA ILE A 138 19.55 -2.66 -6.47
C ILE A 138 18.83 -1.66 -5.55
N GLU A 139 19.19 -1.64 -4.26
CA GLU A 139 18.65 -0.66 -3.31
C GLU A 139 18.99 0.78 -3.69
N GLY A 140 20.20 1.04 -4.17
CA GLY A 140 20.60 2.35 -4.68
C GLY A 140 19.74 2.81 -5.86
N MET A 141 19.51 1.93 -6.84
CA MET A 141 18.62 2.20 -7.97
C MET A 141 17.18 2.48 -7.52
N GLU A 142 16.62 1.64 -6.63
CA GLU A 142 15.22 1.73 -6.22
C GLU A 142 14.95 2.88 -5.26
N ARG A 143 15.81 3.10 -4.26
CA ARG A 143 15.62 4.14 -3.22
C ARG A 143 16.09 5.50 -3.71
N HIS A 144 17.25 5.55 -4.33
CA HIS A 144 17.91 6.83 -4.65
C HIS A 144 17.85 7.18 -6.14
N GLY A 145 17.37 6.28 -6.99
CA GLY A 145 17.42 6.50 -8.44
C GLY A 145 18.85 6.53 -8.97
N THR A 146 19.79 5.88 -8.28
CA THR A 146 21.19 5.84 -8.70
C THR A 146 21.30 5.17 -10.07
N ARG A 147 21.88 5.88 -11.04
CA ARG A 147 22.08 5.36 -12.39
C ARG A 147 23.04 4.17 -12.37
N PRO A 148 22.67 2.99 -12.89
CA PRO A 148 23.57 1.85 -12.99
C PRO A 148 24.59 2.04 -14.13
N SER A 149 25.63 1.21 -14.15
CA SER A 149 26.43 1.04 -15.37
C SER A 149 25.64 0.32 -16.45
N GLU A 150 26.06 0.45 -17.70
CA GLU A 150 25.43 -0.23 -18.84
C GLU A 150 25.42 -1.76 -18.66
N ASP A 151 26.57 -2.36 -18.31
CA ASP A 151 26.64 -3.80 -18.00
C ASP A 151 25.66 -4.24 -16.91
N THR A 152 25.48 -3.42 -15.87
CA THR A 152 24.57 -3.71 -14.76
C THR A 152 23.12 -3.67 -15.25
N ALA A 153 22.77 -2.64 -16.03
CA ALA A 153 21.44 -2.52 -16.64
C ALA A 153 21.15 -3.69 -17.57
N MET A 154 22.11 -4.09 -18.42
CA MET A 154 21.97 -5.23 -19.33
C MET A 154 21.80 -6.55 -18.58
N THR A 155 22.57 -6.77 -17.50
CA THR A 155 22.48 -7.98 -16.68
C THR A 155 21.11 -8.07 -15.99
N LEU A 156 20.65 -6.96 -15.39
CA LEU A 156 19.32 -6.88 -14.78
C LEU A 156 18.22 -7.09 -15.83
N ALA A 157 18.30 -6.44 -16.99
CA ALA A 157 17.34 -6.57 -18.07
C ALA A 157 17.23 -8.02 -18.55
N LEU A 158 18.36 -8.69 -18.83
CA LEU A 158 18.38 -10.09 -19.23
C LEU A 158 17.78 -10.99 -18.14
N THR A 159 18.09 -10.72 -16.87
CA THR A 159 17.51 -11.44 -15.73
C THR A 159 16.00 -11.27 -15.67
N ILE A 160 15.49 -10.05 -15.86
CA ILE A 160 14.06 -9.72 -15.82
C ILE A 160 13.30 -10.43 -16.95
N VAL A 161 13.84 -10.39 -18.16
CA VAL A 161 13.24 -11.04 -19.34
C VAL A 161 13.18 -12.55 -19.11
N LYS A 162 14.32 -13.17 -18.75
CA LYS A 162 14.41 -14.62 -18.53
C LYS A 162 13.63 -15.14 -17.32
N ALA A 163 13.47 -14.31 -16.29
CA ALA A 163 12.65 -14.67 -15.14
C ALA A 163 11.17 -14.77 -15.53
N MET A 164 10.70 -13.86 -16.39
CA MET A 164 9.30 -13.83 -16.83
C MET A 164 8.98 -14.91 -17.87
N ASP A 165 9.91 -15.22 -18.76
CA ASP A 165 9.71 -16.26 -19.79
C ASP A 165 9.91 -17.70 -19.26
N GLY A 166 10.29 -17.85 -17.99
CA GLY A 166 10.50 -19.13 -17.33
C GLY A 166 11.84 -19.81 -17.62
N THR A 167 12.72 -19.21 -18.42
CA THR A 167 13.99 -19.81 -18.83
C THR A 167 15.15 -19.58 -17.86
N LEU A 168 14.94 -18.80 -16.79
CA LEU A 168 16.00 -18.46 -15.83
C LEU A 168 16.25 -19.53 -14.76
N PHE A 169 15.20 -20.05 -14.12
CA PHE A 169 15.31 -20.85 -12.89
C PHE A 169 15.22 -22.37 -13.12
N GLY A 170 14.90 -22.80 -14.34
CA GLY A 170 14.60 -24.20 -14.66
C GLY A 170 13.24 -24.66 -14.12
N ASP A 171 12.93 -25.94 -14.33
CA ASP A 171 11.66 -26.52 -13.88
C ASP A 171 11.60 -26.65 -12.36
N PRO A 172 10.46 -26.29 -11.72
CA PRO A 172 10.31 -26.45 -10.29
C PRO A 172 10.19 -27.95 -9.92
N PRO A 173 10.72 -28.38 -8.75
CA PRO A 173 10.48 -29.72 -8.22
C PRO A 173 8.98 -30.03 -8.03
N ASP A 174 8.64 -31.31 -7.96
CA ASP A 174 7.26 -31.77 -7.75
C ASP A 174 6.62 -31.11 -6.51
N GLY A 175 5.41 -30.60 -6.69
CA GLY A 175 4.64 -29.91 -5.64
C GLY A 175 5.01 -28.43 -5.46
N LEU A 176 6.01 -27.91 -6.18
CA LEU A 176 6.36 -26.50 -6.20
C LEU A 176 5.93 -25.81 -7.50
N ARG A 177 5.75 -24.51 -7.43
CA ARG A 177 5.39 -23.64 -8.55
C ARG A 177 6.34 -22.45 -8.58
N THR A 178 6.58 -21.90 -9.78
CA THR A 178 7.38 -20.68 -9.91
C THR A 178 6.63 -19.50 -9.31
N LYS A 179 7.35 -18.44 -8.89
CA LYS A 179 6.69 -17.21 -8.41
C LYS A 179 5.88 -16.51 -9.51
N GLN A 180 6.20 -16.81 -10.77
CA GLN A 180 5.53 -16.31 -11.96
C GLN A 180 4.24 -17.10 -12.28
N ASP A 181 4.02 -18.28 -11.69
CA ASP A 181 2.74 -19.00 -11.77
C ASP A 181 1.69 -18.33 -10.86
N LYS A 182 1.30 -17.12 -11.26
CA LYS A 182 0.26 -16.30 -10.62
C LYS A 182 -0.55 -15.59 -11.68
N PHE A 183 -1.74 -15.13 -11.28
CA PHE A 183 -2.74 -14.60 -12.19
C PHE A 183 -2.19 -13.55 -13.16
N ASP A 184 -1.37 -12.62 -12.66
CA ASP A 184 -0.82 -11.46 -13.36
C ASP A 184 0.41 -11.73 -14.25
N THR A 185 1.01 -12.93 -14.15
CA THR A 185 2.22 -13.30 -14.92
C THR A 185 2.15 -14.69 -15.56
N ARG A 186 0.97 -15.32 -15.57
CA ARG A 186 0.78 -16.69 -16.09
C ARG A 186 1.22 -16.87 -17.56
N ASP A 187 1.01 -15.85 -18.40
CA ASP A 187 1.44 -15.80 -19.80
C ASP A 187 2.56 -14.76 -19.97
N GLY A 188 3.38 -14.61 -18.91
CA GLY A 188 4.47 -13.65 -18.84
C GLY A 188 4.01 -12.19 -18.96
N TRP A 189 4.77 -11.41 -19.72
CA TRP A 189 4.48 -9.99 -19.94
C TRP A 189 3.19 -9.73 -20.72
N ALA A 190 2.68 -10.70 -21.48
CA ALA A 190 1.42 -10.54 -22.21
C ALA A 190 0.23 -10.33 -21.26
N THR A 191 0.19 -11.09 -20.16
CA THR A 191 -0.84 -10.91 -19.11
C THR A 191 -0.67 -9.55 -18.41
N ALA A 192 0.56 -9.17 -18.04
CA ALA A 192 0.82 -7.87 -17.43
C ALA A 192 0.38 -6.70 -18.33
N ALA A 193 0.67 -6.79 -19.63
CA ALA A 193 0.27 -5.80 -20.62
C ALA A 193 -1.26 -5.74 -20.81
N ALA A 194 -1.93 -6.91 -20.84
CA ALA A 194 -3.40 -6.97 -20.90
C ALA A 194 -4.01 -6.31 -19.66
N LEU A 195 -3.53 -6.64 -18.46
CA LEU A 195 -4.03 -6.04 -17.21
C LEU A 195 -3.76 -4.53 -17.15
N ALA A 196 -2.60 -4.08 -17.62
CA ALA A 196 -2.31 -2.66 -17.75
C ALA A 196 -3.25 -1.97 -18.75
N ARG A 197 -3.60 -2.62 -19.87
CA ARG A 197 -4.54 -2.09 -20.88
C ARG A 197 -6.02 -2.20 -20.50
N ASP A 198 -6.42 -3.13 -19.65
CA ASP A 198 -7.83 -3.38 -19.32
C ASP A 198 -8.27 -2.71 -18.01
N GLY A 199 -7.39 -1.95 -17.36
CA GLY A 199 -7.66 -1.32 -16.06
C GLY A 199 -7.59 -2.32 -14.89
N GLY A 200 -7.11 -3.53 -15.16
CA GLY A 200 -6.92 -4.61 -14.20
C GLY A 200 -8.19 -4.91 -13.39
N THR A 201 -8.01 -5.16 -12.10
CA THR A 201 -9.12 -5.52 -11.19
C THR A 201 -10.20 -4.45 -11.05
N ALA A 202 -9.96 -3.20 -11.50
CA ALA A 202 -10.99 -2.16 -11.43
C ALA A 202 -12.15 -2.44 -12.39
N ARG A 203 -11.87 -2.98 -13.59
CA ARG A 203 -12.93 -3.40 -14.53
C ARG A 203 -13.73 -4.58 -13.98
N ASP A 204 -13.06 -5.58 -13.41
CA ASP A 204 -13.72 -6.70 -12.74
C ASP A 204 -14.60 -6.23 -11.58
N LYS A 205 -14.14 -5.23 -10.82
CA LYS A 205 -14.89 -4.62 -9.73
C LYS A 205 -16.06 -3.78 -10.25
N ALA A 206 -15.90 -3.07 -11.36
CA ALA A 206 -16.97 -2.28 -11.98
C ALA A 206 -18.18 -3.17 -12.33
N HIS A 207 -17.93 -4.35 -12.92
CA HIS A 207 -19.01 -5.32 -13.21
C HIS A 207 -19.72 -5.86 -11.95
N ARG A 208 -19.11 -5.78 -10.76
CA ARG A 208 -19.80 -6.17 -9.51
C ARG A 208 -20.88 -5.16 -9.12
N PHE A 209 -20.77 -3.90 -9.52
CA PHE A 209 -21.77 -2.88 -9.19
C PHE A 209 -23.10 -3.14 -9.89
N GLU A 210 -23.12 -3.66 -11.11
CA GLU A 210 -24.34 -4.08 -11.81
C GLU A 210 -25.08 -5.16 -11.01
N ARG A 211 -24.34 -6.17 -10.52
CA ARG A 211 -24.91 -7.25 -9.70
C ARG A 211 -25.42 -6.73 -8.36
N LEU A 212 -24.66 -5.85 -7.71
CA LEU A 212 -25.08 -5.21 -6.46
C LEU A 212 -26.30 -4.31 -6.66
N ARG A 213 -26.43 -3.66 -7.82
CA ARG A 213 -27.59 -2.85 -8.18
C ARG A 213 -28.83 -3.72 -8.35
N ALA A 214 -28.72 -4.84 -9.07
CA ALA A 214 -29.82 -5.79 -9.20
C ALA A 214 -30.31 -6.28 -7.81
N GLU A 215 -29.37 -6.55 -6.91
CA GLU A 215 -29.67 -6.97 -5.54
C GLU A 215 -30.28 -5.84 -4.69
N SER A 216 -29.78 -4.62 -4.81
CA SER A 216 -30.35 -3.41 -4.20
C SER A 216 -31.82 -3.23 -4.58
N VAL A 217 -32.15 -3.40 -5.87
CA VAL A 217 -33.53 -3.35 -6.36
C VAL A 217 -34.37 -4.49 -5.77
N ARG A 218 -33.84 -5.72 -5.75
CA ARG A 218 -34.51 -6.90 -5.18
C ARG A 218 -34.85 -6.71 -3.70
N LEU A 219 -34.01 -6.00 -2.95
CA LEU A 219 -34.17 -5.71 -1.52
C LEU A 219 -35.03 -4.46 -1.24
N GLY A 220 -35.78 -3.96 -2.23
CA GLY A 220 -36.67 -2.81 -2.04
C GLY A 220 -35.99 -1.45 -2.24
N GLY A 221 -34.88 -1.41 -2.99
CA GLY A 221 -34.21 -0.16 -3.35
C GLY A 221 -33.22 0.35 -2.32
N VAL A 222 -32.52 -0.55 -1.61
CA VAL A 222 -31.47 -0.18 -0.65
C VAL A 222 -30.40 0.66 -1.37
N PRO A 223 -30.06 1.88 -0.92
CA PRO A 223 -29.09 2.71 -1.61
C PRO A 223 -27.72 2.04 -1.76
N LEU A 224 -27.21 1.96 -2.98
CA LEU A 224 -25.86 1.47 -3.28
C LEU A 224 -24.89 2.64 -3.40
N VAL A 225 -23.79 2.59 -2.65
CA VAL A 225 -22.76 3.65 -2.62
C VAL A 225 -21.40 3.04 -2.97
N GLY A 226 -20.69 3.67 -3.90
CA GLY A 226 -19.33 3.28 -4.28
C GLY A 226 -18.29 4.16 -3.61
N VAL A 227 -17.43 3.59 -2.76
CA VAL A 227 -16.25 4.28 -2.24
C VAL A 227 -15.02 3.70 -2.92
N LEU A 228 -14.40 4.50 -3.80
CA LEU A 228 -13.36 4.06 -4.71
C LEU A 228 -11.99 4.59 -4.28
N ALA A 229 -10.99 3.73 -4.36
CA ALA A 229 -9.59 4.08 -4.15
C ALA A 229 -8.71 3.32 -5.16
N GLY A 230 -7.56 3.92 -5.49
CA GLY A 230 -6.57 3.34 -6.41
C GLY A 230 -6.71 3.79 -7.87
N LEU A 231 -5.60 3.74 -8.61
CA LEU A 231 -5.47 4.27 -9.97
C LEU A 231 -6.30 3.55 -11.03
N GLY A 232 -6.73 2.30 -10.77
CA GLY A 232 -7.55 1.55 -11.73
C GLY A 232 -8.90 2.21 -12.06
N TRP A 233 -9.37 3.12 -11.20
CA TRP A 233 -10.61 3.89 -11.38
C TRP A 233 -10.45 5.18 -12.19
N ALA A 234 -9.22 5.55 -12.57
CA ALA A 234 -8.96 6.78 -13.33
C ALA A 234 -9.53 6.75 -14.77
N ARG A 235 -10.06 5.61 -15.22
CA ARG A 235 -10.58 5.43 -16.58
C ARG A 235 -12.09 5.61 -16.61
N VAL A 236 -12.51 6.66 -17.29
CA VAL A 236 -13.92 7.10 -17.24
C VAL A 236 -14.86 6.14 -17.95
N ASN A 237 -14.50 5.66 -19.15
CA ASN A 237 -15.47 5.01 -20.03
C ASN A 237 -15.75 3.54 -19.68
N ASP A 238 -14.74 2.78 -19.25
CA ASP A 238 -14.82 1.32 -19.10
C ASP A 238 -14.74 0.84 -17.64
N THR A 239 -14.36 1.70 -16.69
CA THR A 239 -14.38 1.36 -15.26
C THR A 239 -15.29 2.27 -14.45
N LEU A 240 -15.11 3.59 -14.51
CA LEU A 240 -15.86 4.51 -13.65
C LEU A 240 -17.32 4.72 -14.11
N GLY A 241 -17.58 4.79 -15.42
CA GLY A 241 -18.90 5.01 -16.00
C GLY A 241 -19.95 4.00 -15.53
N PRO A 242 -19.69 2.67 -15.63
CA PRO A 242 -20.59 1.65 -15.09
C PRO A 242 -20.87 1.82 -13.60
N VAL A 243 -19.85 2.15 -12.79
CA VAL A 243 -20.04 2.37 -11.34
C VAL A 243 -20.91 3.58 -11.05
N ILE A 244 -20.70 4.70 -11.77
CA ILE A 244 -21.55 5.88 -11.67
C ILE A 244 -22.99 5.52 -12.03
N ARG A 245 -23.21 4.82 -13.15
CA ARG A 245 -24.54 4.37 -13.59
C ARG A 245 -25.23 3.51 -12.51
N ASP A 246 -24.52 2.51 -11.99
CA ASP A 246 -25.13 1.47 -11.15
C ASP A 246 -25.34 1.92 -9.69
N THR A 247 -24.69 3.01 -9.27
CA THR A 247 -24.88 3.65 -7.94
C THR A 247 -25.78 4.89 -7.98
N ASP A 248 -26.38 5.22 -9.14
CA ASP A 248 -27.02 6.52 -9.44
C ASP A 248 -26.13 7.74 -9.10
N GLY A 249 -24.84 7.63 -9.36
CA GLY A 249 -23.87 8.70 -9.11
C GLY A 249 -23.43 8.87 -7.65
N ARG A 250 -23.83 7.97 -6.74
CA ARG A 250 -23.34 7.93 -5.35
C ARG A 250 -21.95 7.32 -5.28
N VAL A 251 -20.98 7.97 -5.92
CA VAL A 251 -19.58 7.53 -6.01
C VAL A 251 -18.68 8.55 -5.33
N PHE A 252 -17.86 8.09 -4.41
CA PHE A 252 -16.94 8.89 -3.60
C PHE A 252 -15.53 8.31 -3.66
N THR A 253 -14.54 9.17 -3.46
CA THR A 253 -13.13 8.84 -3.26
C THR A 253 -12.71 9.31 -1.87
N LEU A 254 -11.52 8.93 -1.42
CA LEU A 254 -10.99 9.43 -0.14
C LEU A 254 -10.96 10.96 -0.05
N SER A 255 -10.73 11.66 -1.16
CA SER A 255 -10.67 13.13 -1.19
C SER A 255 -12.02 13.82 -1.01
N ASN A 256 -13.14 13.15 -1.29
CA ASN A 256 -14.48 13.71 -1.15
C ASN A 256 -15.40 12.84 -0.27
N LEU A 257 -14.84 11.91 0.50
CA LEU A 257 -15.60 10.95 1.30
C LEU A 257 -16.59 11.63 2.24
N THR A 258 -16.22 12.77 2.83
CA THR A 258 -17.11 13.54 3.71
C THR A 258 -18.38 14.02 3.00
N GLN A 259 -18.33 14.24 1.68
CA GLN A 259 -19.51 14.64 0.90
C GLN A 259 -20.55 13.52 0.82
N MET A 260 -20.17 12.25 1.06
CA MET A 260 -21.09 11.12 1.16
C MET A 260 -22.17 11.35 2.23
N LEU A 261 -21.86 12.10 3.28
CA LEU A 261 -22.83 12.43 4.33
C LEU A 261 -23.95 13.36 3.86
N THR A 262 -23.81 13.98 2.67
CA THR A 262 -24.83 14.87 2.10
C THR A 262 -25.84 14.15 1.20
N VAL A 263 -25.60 12.87 0.86
CA VAL A 263 -26.49 12.08 0.01
C VAL A 263 -27.32 11.08 0.80
N SER A 264 -28.57 10.87 0.39
CA SER A 264 -29.45 9.87 1.00
C SER A 264 -28.79 8.47 1.01
N PRO A 265 -28.85 7.73 2.14
CA PRO A 265 -29.67 7.99 3.33
C PRO A 265 -28.97 8.76 4.45
N PHE A 266 -27.67 9.06 4.34
CA PHE A 266 -26.85 9.51 5.46
C PHE A 266 -27.36 10.75 6.20
N PRO A 267 -27.88 11.83 5.56
CA PRO A 267 -28.44 12.97 6.27
C PRO A 267 -29.51 12.60 7.31
N GLN A 268 -30.26 11.52 7.08
CA GLN A 268 -31.34 11.07 7.96
C GLN A 268 -30.83 10.20 9.12
N LEU A 269 -29.60 9.69 9.03
CA LEU A 269 -28.99 8.79 10.00
C LEU A 269 -28.07 9.53 10.98
N ILE A 270 -27.69 10.77 10.68
CA ILE A 270 -26.85 11.59 11.56
C ILE A 270 -27.61 11.84 12.87
N GLY A 271 -27.00 11.46 14.00
CA GLY A 271 -27.60 11.63 15.34
C GLY A 271 -28.71 10.63 15.67
N ALA A 272 -28.97 9.64 14.81
CA ALA A 272 -29.96 8.59 15.05
C ALA A 272 -29.42 7.40 15.86
N ALA A 273 -28.12 7.40 16.22
CA ALA A 273 -27.55 6.39 17.09
C ALA A 273 -28.12 6.54 18.51
N PRO A 274 -28.61 5.46 19.14
CA PRO A 274 -29.02 5.51 20.54
C PRO A 274 -27.81 5.90 21.41
N ALA A 275 -28.07 6.76 22.40
CA ALA A 275 -27.09 7.15 23.41
C ALA A 275 -26.65 5.95 24.27
#